data_AF-A0A8J5KW29-F1
#
_entry.id   AF-A0A8J5KW29-F1
#
_cell.length_a   1.000
_cell.length_b   1.000
_cell.length_c   1.000
_cell.angle_alpha   90.00
_cell.angle_beta   90.00
_cell.angle_gamma   90.00
#
_symmetry.space_group_name_H-M   'P 1'
#
loop_
_entity.id
_entity.type
_entity.pdbx_description
1 polymer ?
#
loop_
_entity_poly.entity_id
_entity_poly.type
_entity_poly.pdbx_seq_one_letter_code
_entity_poly.pdbx_strand_id
1 'polypeptide(L)'
;MEGGIHKAEKTEFKECLNLTWKQPYILRLAFSAGIGGLLFGYDTGVISGALLYIRDDFNSVDRSTVLQETIVSMAVAGAIIGAGFGGWLNDRIGRRPSIIFADLLFFIGALVMAVAPTPGIIILGRIFVGFGVGMASMTSPLYISEASPAKIRGALDRKEEAAVILRKIYPANEVDREIEALRQSVEAEIAEEGSIGGNSFFGRLKKALSSVVVRRGLVAGIICQVAQQFVGINTVMYYSPTIVQLAGFASNSTALALSLITSGLNAIGSIVSMYFVDRAGRRRLLLVSLIGIMVCLACLSGVFFAAATHSPAVGEEEARPFGNFTCPDLKPDSGVRWKCMDCVKATAECGFCAHAGNKLLPGACLVSDPTVRDACHADGREWYTRGCPSNFGWLALIALGAYIISYSPGMGTVPWIINSEIYPLRFRGICGGLAAVANWVSNLIVSQTFLSLTEALGTAPTFLLYCGVSVVAFVFIFLLVPETKGLQFEQVEKMLESKNYRAWKKSSAKPQTL
;
A
#
# COMPACT_ATOMS: atom_id res chain seq x y z
N MET A 1 -20.49 23.84 -33.91
CA MET A 1 -19.47 24.85 -33.57
C MET A 1 -20.15 25.70 -32.52
N GLU A 2 -19.84 25.66 -31.23
CA GLU A 2 -18.54 25.66 -30.55
C GLU A 2 -18.41 24.50 -29.57
N GLY A 3 -17.23 23.87 -29.55
CA GLY A 3 -16.88 22.82 -28.62
C GLY A 3 -16.13 23.39 -27.43
N GLY A 4 -16.69 23.23 -26.23
CA GLY A 4 -16.01 23.50 -24.97
C GLY A 4 -15.99 22.24 -24.14
N ILE A 5 -14.83 21.62 -24.00
CA ILE A 5 -14.56 20.62 -22.95
C ILE A 5 -14.82 21.33 -21.62
N HIS A 6 -15.81 20.89 -20.82
CA HIS A 6 -15.88 21.29 -19.41
C HIS A 6 -14.60 20.81 -18.73
N LYS A 7 -13.59 21.68 -18.70
CA LYS A 7 -12.53 21.63 -17.72
C LYS A 7 -13.25 21.68 -16.37
N ALA A 8 -12.99 20.71 -15.48
CA ALA A 8 -13.19 20.95 -14.05
C ALA A 8 -12.48 22.28 -13.76
N GLU A 9 -13.28 23.32 -13.60
CA GLU A 9 -12.80 24.68 -13.66
C GLU A 9 -11.99 24.89 -12.37
N LYS A 10 -10.90 25.67 -12.44
CA LYS A 10 -10.13 26.03 -11.24
C LYS A 10 -11.03 26.61 -10.13
N THR A 11 -12.22 27.09 -10.52
CA THR A 11 -13.34 27.59 -9.72
C THR A 11 -13.90 26.53 -8.76
N GLU A 12 -14.28 25.32 -9.19
CA GLU A 12 -14.89 24.30 -8.31
C GLU A 12 -13.93 23.78 -7.23
N PHE A 13 -12.65 23.55 -7.59
CA PHE A 13 -11.65 23.14 -6.60
C PHE A 13 -11.32 24.28 -5.62
N LYS A 14 -11.23 25.52 -6.10
CA LYS A 14 -11.07 26.70 -5.24
C LYS A 14 -12.29 26.94 -4.38
N GLU A 15 -13.49 26.72 -4.88
CA GLU A 15 -14.75 26.83 -4.13
C GLU A 15 -14.84 25.74 -3.08
N CYS A 16 -14.51 24.49 -3.41
CA CYS A 16 -14.44 23.41 -2.45
C CYS A 16 -13.42 23.72 -1.35
N LEU A 17 -12.22 24.20 -1.71
CA LEU A 17 -11.21 24.63 -0.73
C LEU A 17 -11.69 25.81 0.12
N ASN A 18 -12.30 26.82 -0.50
CA ASN A 18 -12.86 27.98 0.20
C ASN A 18 -14.03 27.59 1.11
N LEU A 19 -14.92 26.69 0.69
CA LEU A 19 -16.03 26.16 1.48
C LEU A 19 -15.52 25.36 2.67
N THR A 20 -14.49 24.54 2.45
CA THR A 20 -13.82 23.77 3.51
C THR A 20 -13.17 24.69 4.55
N TRP A 21 -12.53 25.78 4.11
CA TRP A 21 -11.95 26.79 4.99
C TRP A 21 -12.98 27.66 5.69
N LYS A 22 -14.12 27.95 5.05
CA LYS A 22 -15.23 28.74 5.62
C LYS A 22 -16.05 27.94 6.65
N GLN A 23 -16.03 26.60 6.58
CA GLN A 23 -16.79 25.73 7.48
C GLN A 23 -15.90 24.84 8.35
N PRO A 24 -15.56 25.28 9.58
CA PRO A 24 -14.68 24.50 10.46
C PRO A 24 -15.27 23.13 10.85
N TYR A 25 -16.59 22.94 10.71
CA TYR A 25 -17.25 21.65 10.98
C TYR A 25 -16.83 20.56 9.97
N ILE A 26 -16.87 20.87 8.67
CA ILE A 26 -16.50 19.92 7.60
C ILE A 26 -15.01 19.59 7.68
N LEU A 27 -14.17 20.61 7.91
CA LEU A 27 -12.72 20.41 8.08
C LEU A 27 -12.40 19.54 9.31
N ARG A 28 -13.08 19.76 10.45
CA ARG A 28 -12.90 18.93 11.66
C ARG A 28 -13.37 17.49 11.44
N LEU A 29 -14.47 17.28 10.71
CA LEU A 29 -14.98 15.95 10.38
C LEU A 29 -14.02 15.20 9.44
N ALA A 30 -13.57 15.86 8.38
CA ALA A 30 -12.59 15.31 7.43
C ALA A 30 -11.26 14.99 8.12
N PHE A 31 -10.78 15.88 8.99
CA PHE A 31 -9.57 15.65 9.78
C PHE A 31 -9.73 14.47 10.74
N SER A 32 -10.83 14.43 11.50
CA SER A 32 -11.13 13.33 12.43
C SER A 32 -11.21 11.98 11.73
N ALA A 33 -11.70 11.94 10.50
CA ALA A 33 -11.79 10.69 9.76
C ALA A 33 -10.51 10.33 8.98
N GLY A 34 -9.69 11.33 8.64
CA GLY A 34 -8.37 11.15 8.08
C GLY A 34 -7.36 10.52 9.05
N ILE A 35 -7.61 10.62 10.37
CA ILE A 35 -6.77 10.00 11.41
C ILE A 35 -6.65 8.48 11.21
N GLY A 36 -7.72 7.78 10.82
CA GLY A 36 -7.65 6.33 10.57
C GLY A 36 -6.68 5.97 9.44
N GLY A 37 -6.71 6.73 8.35
CA GLY A 37 -5.75 6.58 7.25
C GLY A 37 -4.32 6.98 7.65
N LEU A 38 -4.18 7.99 8.50
CA LEU A 38 -2.89 8.42 9.05
C LEU A 38 -2.27 7.33 9.93
N LEU A 39 -3.04 6.69 10.81
CA LEU A 39 -2.57 5.60 11.69
C LEU A 39 -2.05 4.42 10.87
N PHE A 40 -2.76 4.04 9.81
CA PHE A 40 -2.31 2.99 8.89
C PHE A 40 -0.99 3.36 8.18
N GLY A 41 -0.90 4.59 7.68
CA GLY A 41 0.32 5.10 7.04
C GLY A 41 1.50 5.19 8.00
N TYR A 42 1.24 5.59 9.25
CA TYR A 42 2.24 5.66 10.31
C TYR A 42 2.79 4.27 10.64
N ASP A 43 1.93 3.28 10.91
CA ASP A 43 2.38 1.91 11.22
C ASP A 43 3.21 1.30 10.07
N THR A 44 2.75 1.51 8.83
CA THR A 44 3.44 1.07 7.61
C THR A 44 4.81 1.72 7.46
N GLY A 45 4.94 3.02 7.77
CA GLY A 45 6.22 3.73 7.69
C GLY A 45 7.19 3.35 8.81
N VAL A 46 6.71 3.30 10.05
CA VAL A 46 7.55 3.09 11.24
C VAL A 46 8.19 1.70 11.26
N ILE A 47 7.46 0.65 10.85
CA ILE A 47 8.04 -0.71 10.83
C ILE A 47 9.28 -0.79 9.93
N SER A 48 9.29 -0.05 8.82
CA SER A 48 10.39 -0.12 7.86
C SER A 48 11.74 0.28 8.45
N GLY A 49 11.73 1.31 9.30
CA GLY A 49 12.92 1.76 10.01
C GLY A 49 13.18 0.99 11.30
N ALA A 50 12.14 0.69 12.07
CA ALA A 50 12.25 -0.07 13.31
C ALA A 50 12.83 -1.48 13.09
N LEU A 51 12.53 -2.11 11.95
CA LEU A 51 13.02 -3.44 11.61
C LEU A 51 14.55 -3.52 11.58
N LEU A 52 15.26 -2.44 11.22
CA LEU A 52 16.73 -2.44 11.26
C LEU A 52 17.24 -2.62 12.69
N TYR A 53 16.67 -1.89 13.65
CA TYR A 53 17.07 -1.96 15.05
C TYR A 53 16.57 -3.22 15.75
N ILE A 54 15.37 -3.71 15.41
CA ILE A 54 14.87 -4.99 15.95
C ILE A 54 15.81 -6.14 15.58
N ARG A 55 16.45 -6.10 14.41
CA ARG A 55 17.47 -7.09 14.02
C ARG A 55 18.73 -6.97 14.87
N ASP A 56 19.21 -5.75 15.09
CA ASP A 56 20.39 -5.48 15.91
C ASP A 56 20.18 -5.92 17.37
N ASP A 57 18.97 -5.74 17.91
CA ASP A 57 18.63 -6.11 19.29
C ASP A 57 18.33 -7.61 19.46
N PHE A 58 17.80 -8.27 18.42
CA PHE A 58 17.41 -9.68 18.47
C PHE A 58 18.12 -10.50 17.38
N ASN A 59 19.19 -11.20 17.77
CA ASN A 59 19.95 -12.10 16.89
C ASN A 59 19.09 -13.15 16.16
N SER A 60 18.01 -13.62 16.79
CA SER A 60 17.07 -14.56 16.16
C SER A 60 16.28 -13.94 15.00
N VAL A 61 16.02 -12.63 15.07
CA VAL A 61 15.35 -11.87 14.01
C VAL A 61 16.31 -11.60 12.86
N ASP A 62 17.56 -11.22 13.13
CA ASP A 62 18.52 -10.98 12.04
C ASP A 62 18.76 -12.25 11.20
N ARG A 63 18.91 -13.41 11.87
CA ARG A 63 19.16 -14.71 11.22
C ARG A 63 17.97 -15.30 10.48
N SER A 64 16.74 -14.88 10.78
CA SER A 64 15.53 -15.46 10.18
C SER A 64 14.76 -14.42 9.38
N THR A 65 14.83 -14.53 8.05
CA THR A 65 14.03 -13.74 7.11
C THR A 65 12.53 -13.94 7.34
N VAL A 66 12.11 -15.20 7.57
CA VAL A 66 10.71 -15.55 7.89
C VAL A 66 10.23 -14.84 9.16
N LEU A 67 11.07 -14.72 10.20
CA LEU A 67 10.68 -14.02 11.42
C LEU A 67 10.51 -12.51 11.20
N GLN A 68 11.41 -11.90 10.41
CA GLN A 68 11.28 -10.49 10.00
C GLN A 68 10.00 -10.24 9.22
N GLU A 69 9.71 -11.11 8.25
CA GLU A 69 8.49 -11.08 7.45
C GLU A 69 7.24 -11.26 8.31
N THR A 70 7.30 -12.14 9.30
CA THR A 70 6.21 -12.36 10.26
C THR A 70 5.94 -11.11 11.10
N ILE A 71 6.98 -10.46 11.64
CA ILE A 71 6.84 -9.22 12.42
C ILE A 71 6.14 -8.13 11.61
N VAL A 72 6.52 -7.95 10.35
CA VAL A 72 5.94 -6.93 9.46
C VAL A 72 4.50 -7.28 9.08
N SER A 73 4.26 -8.52 8.67
CA SER A 73 3.00 -8.95 8.05
C SER A 73 1.87 -9.23 9.03
N MET A 74 2.16 -9.50 10.30
CA MET A 74 1.12 -9.81 11.29
C MET A 74 0.20 -8.61 11.62
N ALA A 75 0.65 -7.38 11.38
CA ALA A 75 -0.22 -6.21 11.42
C ALA A 75 -1.29 -6.27 10.30
N VAL A 76 -0.91 -6.69 9.10
CA VAL A 76 -1.84 -6.87 7.97
C VAL A 76 -2.82 -8.02 8.26
N ALA A 77 -2.34 -9.13 8.81
CA ALA A 77 -3.19 -10.25 9.23
C ALA A 77 -4.22 -9.80 10.29
N GLY A 78 -3.78 -9.03 11.30
CA GLY A 78 -4.66 -8.41 12.28
C GLY A 78 -5.69 -7.49 11.63
N ALA A 79 -5.31 -6.71 10.62
CA ALA A 79 -6.22 -5.80 9.91
C ALA A 79 -7.32 -6.53 9.13
N ILE A 80 -7.03 -7.70 8.54
CA ILE A 80 -8.06 -8.53 7.88
C ILE A 80 -9.15 -8.92 8.87
N ILE A 81 -8.74 -9.41 10.05
CA ILE A 81 -9.67 -9.83 11.11
C ILE A 81 -10.40 -8.63 11.70
N GLY A 82 -9.66 -7.55 11.98
CA GLY A 82 -10.18 -6.30 12.52
C GLY A 82 -11.21 -5.64 11.61
N ALA A 83 -11.02 -5.69 10.28
CA ALA A 83 -12.01 -5.18 9.33
C ALA A 83 -13.34 -5.95 9.40
N GLY A 84 -13.28 -7.29 9.49
CA GLY A 84 -14.47 -8.13 9.65
C GLY A 84 -15.20 -7.89 10.97
N PHE A 85 -14.46 -7.84 12.07
CA PHE A 85 -15.02 -7.56 13.40
C PHE A 85 -15.56 -6.13 13.52
N GLY A 86 -14.85 -5.15 12.93
CA GLY A 86 -15.23 -3.74 12.93
C GLY A 86 -16.58 -3.51 12.27
N GLY A 87 -16.87 -4.19 11.16
CA GLY A 87 -18.20 -4.16 10.52
C GLY A 87 -19.31 -4.59 11.47
N TRP A 88 -19.16 -5.74 12.13
CA TRP A 88 -20.12 -6.23 13.13
C TRP A 88 -20.28 -5.29 14.32
N LEU A 89 -19.17 -4.71 14.81
CA LEU A 89 -19.20 -3.81 15.95
C LEU A 89 -19.90 -2.49 15.62
N ASN A 90 -19.67 -1.96 14.41
CA ASN A 90 -20.30 -0.72 13.91
C ASN A 90 -21.84 -0.81 13.90
N ASP A 91 -22.39 -1.99 13.63
CA ASP A 91 -23.83 -2.25 13.62
C ASP A 91 -24.40 -2.38 15.02
N ARG A 92 -23.62 -2.92 15.98
CA ARG A 92 -24.08 -3.20 17.34
C ARG A 92 -24.02 -1.99 18.28
N ILE A 93 -22.90 -1.25 18.26
CA ILE A 93 -22.65 -0.15 19.21
C ILE A 93 -22.52 1.21 18.52
N GLY A 94 -22.63 1.26 17.19
CA GLY A 94 -22.46 2.47 16.41
C GLY A 94 -20.99 2.80 16.10
N ARG A 95 -20.81 3.81 15.25
CA ARG A 95 -19.53 4.09 14.57
C ARG A 95 -18.52 4.77 15.51
N ARG A 96 -18.96 5.79 16.26
CA ARG A 96 -18.09 6.55 17.18
C ARG A 96 -17.47 5.67 18.29
N PRO A 97 -18.24 4.83 19.02
CA PRO A 97 -17.64 3.92 20.01
C PRO A 97 -16.70 2.89 19.38
N SER A 98 -16.99 2.44 18.16
CA SER A 98 -16.14 1.49 17.43
C SER A 98 -14.78 2.08 17.06
N ILE A 99 -14.72 3.37 16.67
CA ILE A 99 -13.45 4.09 16.43
C ILE A 99 -12.64 4.19 17.74
N ILE A 100 -13.27 4.60 18.83
CA ILE A 100 -12.58 4.73 20.14
C ILE A 100 -12.02 3.38 20.60
N PHE A 101 -12.77 2.30 20.39
CA PHE A 101 -12.30 0.95 20.70
C PHE A 101 -11.12 0.52 19.81
N ALA A 102 -11.17 0.85 18.52
CA ALA A 102 -10.05 0.60 17.60
C ALA A 102 -8.79 1.37 18.01
N ASP A 103 -8.92 2.63 18.41
CA ASP A 103 -7.82 3.46 18.91
C ASP A 103 -7.24 2.91 20.21
N LEU A 104 -8.09 2.39 21.12
CA LEU A 104 -7.64 1.72 22.34
C LEU A 104 -6.82 0.47 22.03
N LEU A 105 -7.24 -0.35 21.07
CA LEU A 105 -6.49 -1.53 20.64
C LEU A 105 -5.15 -1.15 20.00
N PHE A 106 -5.14 -0.09 19.18
CA PHE A 106 -3.91 0.44 18.60
C PHE A 106 -2.94 0.90 19.70
N PHE A 107 -3.43 1.64 20.70
CA PHE A 107 -2.64 2.09 21.84
C PHE A 107 -2.08 0.93 22.67
N ILE A 108 -2.91 -0.07 22.99
CA ILE A 108 -2.46 -1.28 23.70
C ILE A 108 -1.39 -2.02 22.89
N GLY A 109 -1.60 -2.21 21.59
CA GLY A 109 -0.62 -2.86 20.71
C GLY A 109 0.71 -2.11 20.66
N ALA A 110 0.68 -0.77 20.59
CA ALA A 110 1.87 0.06 20.65
C ALA A 110 2.61 -0.08 21.99
N LEU A 111 1.89 -0.10 23.12
CA LEU A 111 2.48 -0.32 24.44
C LEU A 111 3.13 -1.70 24.56
N VAL A 112 2.46 -2.76 24.07
CA VAL A 112 2.98 -4.13 24.05
C VAL A 112 4.28 -4.22 23.24
N MET A 113 4.35 -3.55 22.08
CA MET A 113 5.59 -3.50 21.30
C MET A 113 6.70 -2.72 22.01
N ALA A 114 6.38 -1.62 22.69
CA ALA A 114 7.36 -0.76 23.35
C ALA A 114 8.07 -1.45 24.53
N VAL A 115 7.41 -2.38 25.22
CA VAL A 115 7.97 -3.12 26.37
C VAL A 115 8.40 -4.55 26.03
N ALA A 116 8.47 -4.92 24.75
CA ALA A 116 8.65 -6.31 24.33
C ALA A 116 10.07 -6.85 24.62
N PRO A 117 10.24 -7.85 25.50
CA PRO A 117 11.53 -8.50 25.74
C PRO A 117 11.88 -9.60 24.72
N THR A 118 10.93 -10.00 23.88
CA THR A 118 11.13 -11.06 22.87
C THR A 118 10.40 -10.72 21.56
N PRO A 119 10.87 -11.24 20.40
CA PRO A 119 10.21 -10.99 19.10
C PRO A 119 8.75 -11.45 19.05
N GLY A 120 8.39 -12.51 19.79
CA GLY A 120 7.01 -12.99 19.86
C GLY A 120 6.03 -11.96 20.45
N ILE A 121 6.49 -11.14 21.40
CA ILE A 121 5.66 -10.08 21.99
C ILE A 121 5.50 -8.90 21.02
N ILE A 122 6.53 -8.62 20.21
CA ILE A 122 6.41 -7.66 19.09
C ILE A 122 5.33 -8.13 18.11
N ILE A 123 5.35 -9.42 17.73
CA ILE A 123 4.34 -10.01 16.85
C ILE A 123 2.94 -9.87 17.47
N LEU A 124 2.78 -10.16 18.76
CA LEU A 124 1.50 -9.98 19.45
C LEU A 124 1.03 -8.52 19.37
N GLY A 125 1.90 -7.56 19.69
CA GLY A 125 1.59 -6.13 19.59
C GLY A 125 1.22 -5.70 18.17
N ARG A 126 1.87 -6.26 17.14
CA ARG A 126 1.53 -6.07 15.72
C ARG A 126 0.12 -6.54 15.40
N ILE A 127 -0.31 -7.69 15.92
CA ILE A 127 -1.67 -8.19 15.71
C ILE A 127 -2.71 -7.23 16.32
N PHE A 128 -2.46 -6.71 17.53
CA PHE A 128 -3.34 -5.73 18.18
C PHE A 128 -3.44 -4.42 17.41
N VAL A 129 -2.30 -3.86 16.98
CA VAL A 129 -2.25 -2.67 16.12
C VAL A 129 -3.00 -2.94 14.82
N GLY A 130 -2.74 -4.08 14.19
CA GLY A 130 -3.42 -4.53 12.99
C GLY A 130 -4.93 -4.56 13.15
N PHE A 131 -5.43 -5.15 14.23
CA PHE A 131 -6.86 -5.22 14.53
C PHE A 131 -7.48 -3.82 14.64
N GLY A 132 -6.84 -2.90 15.37
CA GLY A 132 -7.26 -1.50 15.47
C GLY A 132 -7.28 -0.80 14.12
N VAL A 133 -6.22 -0.94 13.32
CA VAL A 133 -6.14 -0.40 11.96
C VAL A 133 -7.25 -0.94 11.06
N GLY A 134 -7.48 -2.26 11.07
CA GLY A 134 -8.52 -2.91 10.28
C GLY A 134 -9.91 -2.37 10.61
N MET A 135 -10.22 -2.26 11.91
CA MET A 135 -11.48 -1.67 12.38
C MET A 135 -11.62 -0.21 11.94
N ALA A 136 -10.61 0.63 12.22
CA ALA A 136 -10.63 2.05 11.85
C ALA A 136 -10.78 2.22 10.32
N SER A 137 -10.11 1.40 9.52
CA SER A 137 -10.17 1.46 8.05
C SER A 137 -11.58 1.21 7.49
N MET A 138 -12.39 0.38 8.15
CA MET A 138 -13.79 0.15 7.77
C MET A 138 -14.72 1.20 8.36
N THR A 139 -14.49 1.62 9.61
CA THR A 139 -15.39 2.53 10.31
C THR A 139 -15.22 3.99 9.88
N SER A 140 -14.01 4.45 9.56
CA SER A 140 -13.75 5.86 9.21
C SER A 140 -14.50 6.30 7.94
N PRO A 141 -14.47 5.57 6.80
CA PRO A 141 -15.22 5.96 5.61
C PRO A 141 -16.74 5.95 5.86
N LEU A 142 -17.25 4.96 6.61
CA LEU A 142 -18.66 4.88 6.98
C LEU A 142 -19.07 6.08 7.83
N TYR A 143 -18.27 6.41 8.84
CA TYR A 143 -18.50 7.58 9.70
C TYR A 143 -18.52 8.88 8.89
N ILE A 144 -17.60 9.06 7.92
CA ILE A 144 -17.64 10.22 7.01
C ILE A 144 -18.95 10.25 6.24
N SER A 145 -19.33 9.12 5.61
CA SER A 145 -20.52 9.07 4.76
C SER A 145 -21.81 9.35 5.54
N GLU A 146 -21.87 8.94 6.80
CA GLU A 146 -23.04 9.11 7.67
C GLU A 146 -23.05 10.47 8.42
N ALA A 147 -21.88 11.03 8.71
CA ALA A 147 -21.75 12.34 9.37
C ALA A 147 -21.69 13.52 8.39
N SER A 148 -21.36 13.26 7.12
CA SER A 148 -21.68 14.13 6.00
C SER A 148 -23.20 14.39 5.98
N PRO A 149 -23.70 15.46 5.33
CA PRO A 149 -25.09 15.90 5.46
C PRO A 149 -26.19 14.86 5.17
N ALA A 150 -25.87 13.62 4.77
CA ALA A 150 -26.76 12.45 4.87
C ALA A 150 -27.38 12.18 6.27
N LYS A 151 -27.02 12.92 7.32
CA LYS A 151 -27.82 13.10 8.56
C LYS A 151 -29.31 13.42 8.31
N ILE A 152 -29.62 13.79 7.07
CA ILE A 152 -30.94 13.94 6.50
C ILE A 152 -31.71 12.61 6.41
N ARG A 153 -31.10 11.40 6.43
CA ARG A 153 -31.87 10.12 6.44
C ARG A 153 -32.84 9.98 7.62
N GLY A 154 -32.43 10.38 8.83
CA GLY A 154 -33.31 10.38 10.01
C GLY A 154 -34.08 11.69 10.21
N ALA A 155 -33.57 12.80 9.65
CA ALA A 155 -34.26 14.09 9.66
C ALA A 155 -35.20 14.29 8.44
N LEU A 156 -35.25 13.36 7.49
CA LEU A 156 -36.12 13.41 6.31
C LEU A 156 -37.60 13.27 6.70
N ASP A 157 -37.84 12.55 7.79
CA ASP A 157 -39.16 12.48 8.41
C ASP A 157 -39.53 13.83 9.10
N ARG A 158 -38.52 14.67 9.38
CA ARG A 158 -38.65 16.01 10.01
C ARG A 158 -38.03 17.09 9.13
N LYS A 159 -38.71 17.40 8.01
CA LYS A 159 -38.29 18.35 6.95
C LYS A 159 -37.63 19.64 7.46
N GLU A 160 -38.12 20.20 8.58
CA GLU A 160 -37.57 21.42 9.18
C GLU A 160 -36.18 21.24 9.80
N GLU A 161 -35.90 20.10 10.45
CA GLU A 161 -34.56 19.82 10.99
C GLU A 161 -33.53 19.59 9.88
N ALA A 162 -33.92 18.89 8.81
CA ALA A 162 -33.10 18.70 7.62
C ALA A 162 -32.80 20.04 6.92
N ALA A 163 -33.80 20.92 6.81
CA ALA A 163 -33.64 22.25 6.22
C ALA A 163 -32.69 23.14 7.04
N VAL A 164 -32.74 23.07 8.38
CA VAL A 164 -31.82 23.83 9.25
C VAL A 164 -30.36 23.39 9.07
N ILE A 165 -30.11 22.09 8.85
CA ILE A 165 -28.76 21.57 8.62
C ILE A 165 -28.30 21.91 7.19
N LEU A 166 -29.15 21.71 6.18
CA LEU A 166 -28.79 21.99 4.78
C LEU A 166 -28.59 23.46 4.50
N ARG A 167 -29.33 24.38 5.13
CA ARG A 167 -29.09 25.83 5.06
C ARG A 167 -27.70 26.23 5.55
N LYS A 168 -27.04 25.38 6.35
CA LYS A 168 -25.65 25.62 6.74
C LYS A 168 -24.68 25.30 5.61
N ILE A 169 -25.05 24.50 4.61
CA ILE A 169 -24.14 23.95 3.58
C ILE A 169 -24.48 24.49 2.18
N TYR A 170 -25.77 24.61 1.88
CA TYR A 170 -26.30 25.09 0.59
C TYR A 170 -26.95 26.47 0.73
N PRO A 171 -26.94 27.30 -0.34
CA PRO A 171 -27.67 28.55 -0.35
C PRO A 171 -29.18 28.31 -0.24
N ALA A 172 -29.88 29.23 0.44
CA ALA A 172 -31.25 29.01 0.92
C ALA A 172 -32.29 28.70 -0.18
N ASN A 173 -31.99 29.05 -1.44
CA ASN A 173 -32.80 28.80 -2.63
C ASN A 173 -32.69 27.36 -3.17
N GLU A 174 -31.64 26.61 -2.82
CA GLU A 174 -31.40 25.25 -3.32
C GLU A 174 -31.71 24.17 -2.28
N VAL A 175 -31.83 24.54 -1.01
CA VAL A 175 -32.04 23.61 0.11
C VAL A 175 -33.28 22.74 -0.09
N ASP A 176 -34.40 23.31 -0.50
CA ASP A 176 -35.64 22.54 -0.68
C ASP A 176 -35.53 21.52 -1.84
N ARG A 177 -34.78 21.87 -2.89
CA ARG A 177 -34.51 20.96 -4.02
C ARG A 177 -33.62 19.80 -3.58
N GLU A 178 -32.59 20.08 -2.78
CA GLU A 178 -31.68 19.06 -2.24
C GLU A 178 -32.37 18.14 -1.23
N ILE A 179 -33.28 18.67 -0.39
CA ILE A 179 -34.10 17.83 0.52
C ILE A 179 -34.92 16.82 -0.29
N GLU A 180 -35.57 17.28 -1.35
CA GLU A 180 -36.44 16.43 -2.17
C GLU A 180 -35.63 15.38 -2.95
N ALA A 181 -34.50 15.78 -3.53
CA ALA A 181 -33.59 14.85 -4.21
C ALA A 181 -33.04 13.78 -3.26
N LEU A 182 -32.66 14.17 -2.04
CA LEU A 182 -32.22 13.24 -1.00
C LEU A 182 -33.35 12.30 -0.57
N ARG A 183 -34.58 12.80 -0.40
CA ARG A 183 -35.74 11.97 -0.05
C ARG A 183 -35.98 10.88 -1.08
N GLN A 184 -36.02 11.25 -2.35
CA GLN A 184 -36.23 10.31 -3.45
C GLN A 184 -35.12 9.26 -3.52
N SER A 185 -33.86 9.66 -3.30
CA SER A 185 -32.74 8.71 -3.25
C SER A 185 -32.88 7.70 -2.10
N VAL A 186 -33.35 8.13 -0.93
CA VAL A 186 -33.51 7.29 0.27
C VAL A 186 -34.72 6.37 0.16
N GLU A 187 -35.86 6.86 -0.33
CA GLU A 187 -37.05 6.04 -0.56
C GLU A 187 -36.79 4.96 -1.61
N ALA A 188 -36.03 5.28 -2.67
CA ALA A 188 -35.59 4.28 -3.65
C ALA A 188 -34.69 3.19 -3.01
N GLU A 189 -33.79 3.58 -2.12
CA GLU A 189 -32.88 2.66 -1.41
C GLU A 189 -33.64 1.75 -0.43
N ILE A 190 -34.61 2.30 0.32
CA ILE A 190 -35.46 1.55 1.27
C ILE A 190 -36.40 0.59 0.53
N ALA A 191 -37.02 1.03 -0.58
CA ALA A 191 -37.88 0.18 -1.39
C ALA A 191 -37.10 -0.99 -2.02
N GLU A 192 -35.84 -0.76 -2.42
CA GLU A 192 -34.95 -1.81 -2.87
C GLU A 192 -34.51 -2.75 -1.73
N GLU A 193 -34.15 -2.22 -0.55
CA GLU A 193 -33.82 -3.02 0.64
C GLU A 193 -34.99 -3.90 1.10
N GLY A 194 -36.22 -3.41 1.03
CA GLY A 194 -37.44 -4.16 1.35
C GLY A 194 -37.76 -5.29 0.37
N SER A 195 -37.34 -5.18 -0.89
CA SER A 195 -37.47 -6.25 -1.90
C SER A 195 -36.44 -7.39 -1.71
N ILE A 196 -35.35 -7.10 -1.00
CA ILE A 196 -34.28 -8.03 -0.68
C ILE A 196 -34.60 -8.68 0.65
N GLY A 197 -35.48 -9.69 0.62
CA GLY A 197 -35.90 -10.48 1.77
C GLY A 197 -34.77 -10.75 2.78
N GLY A 198 -35.05 -10.44 4.04
CA GLY A 198 -34.09 -10.31 5.11
C GLY A 198 -33.26 -11.56 5.45
N ASN A 199 -32.08 -11.24 6.02
CA ASN A 199 -31.36 -11.97 7.08
C ASN A 199 -30.31 -13.04 6.74
N SER A 200 -29.69 -13.04 5.56
CA SER A 200 -28.36 -13.64 5.46
C SER A 200 -27.44 -12.93 4.46
N PHE A 201 -26.26 -12.54 4.94
CA PHE A 201 -25.15 -12.04 4.11
C PHE A 201 -24.89 -12.95 2.90
N PHE A 202 -24.98 -14.27 3.11
CA PHE A 202 -24.85 -15.27 2.04
C PHE A 202 -25.94 -15.18 0.97
N GLY A 203 -27.17 -14.84 1.34
CA GLY A 203 -28.27 -14.64 0.40
C GLY A 203 -28.05 -13.42 -0.49
N ARG A 204 -27.59 -12.30 0.10
CA ARG A 204 -27.21 -11.09 -0.63
C ARG A 204 -26.01 -11.34 -1.55
N LEU A 205 -25.00 -12.04 -1.06
CA LEU A 205 -23.81 -12.40 -1.83
C LEU A 205 -24.15 -13.32 -3.02
N LYS A 206 -25.00 -14.34 -2.81
CA LYS A 206 -25.45 -15.23 -3.89
C LYS A 206 -26.22 -14.49 -4.97
N LYS A 207 -27.12 -13.57 -4.59
CA LYS A 207 -27.84 -12.71 -5.54
C LYS A 207 -26.88 -11.76 -6.27
N ALA A 208 -25.92 -11.16 -5.55
CA ALA A 208 -24.90 -10.29 -6.12
C ALA A 208 -24.09 -11.04 -7.20
N LEU A 209 -23.58 -12.22 -6.89
CA LEU A 209 -22.79 -13.03 -7.83
C LEU A 209 -23.60 -13.59 -9.01
N SER A 210 -24.93 -13.69 -8.88
CA SER A 210 -25.83 -14.10 -9.96
C SER A 210 -26.01 -13.01 -11.02
N SER A 211 -25.82 -11.73 -10.65
CA SER A 211 -25.90 -10.61 -11.59
C SER A 211 -24.64 -10.51 -12.46
N VAL A 212 -24.83 -10.47 -13.78
CA VAL A 212 -23.72 -10.31 -14.75
C VAL A 212 -22.98 -8.99 -14.55
N VAL A 213 -23.71 -7.91 -14.23
CA VAL A 213 -23.15 -6.58 -13.96
C VAL A 213 -22.21 -6.62 -12.77
N VAL A 214 -22.69 -7.19 -11.65
CA VAL A 214 -21.91 -7.29 -10.41
C VAL A 214 -20.72 -8.20 -10.60
N ARG A 215 -20.87 -9.35 -11.27
CA ARG A 215 -19.74 -10.27 -11.53
C ARG A 215 -18.65 -9.60 -12.36
N ARG A 216 -19.01 -8.87 -13.42
CA ARG A 216 -18.05 -8.13 -14.25
C ARG A 216 -17.36 -7.01 -13.45
N GLY A 217 -18.13 -6.23 -12.70
CA GLY A 217 -17.59 -5.18 -11.84
C GLY A 217 -16.67 -5.72 -10.75
N LEU A 218 -17.05 -6.82 -10.10
CA LEU A 218 -16.30 -7.45 -9.00
C LEU A 218 -14.99 -8.04 -9.48
N VAL A 219 -14.98 -8.69 -10.65
CA VAL A 219 -13.73 -9.18 -11.26
C VAL A 219 -12.78 -8.01 -11.54
N ALA A 220 -13.27 -6.92 -12.13
CA ALA A 220 -12.44 -5.73 -12.39
C ALA A 220 -11.93 -5.09 -11.08
N GLY A 221 -12.79 -4.94 -10.08
CA GLY A 221 -12.44 -4.37 -8.78
C GLY A 221 -11.42 -5.20 -8.00
N ILE A 222 -11.61 -6.53 -7.93
CA ILE A 222 -10.66 -7.45 -7.28
C ILE A 222 -9.32 -7.44 -8.01
N ILE A 223 -9.31 -7.50 -9.35
CA ILE A 223 -8.07 -7.48 -10.13
C ILE A 223 -7.29 -6.19 -9.89
N CYS A 224 -7.96 -5.04 -9.84
CA CYS A 224 -7.29 -3.77 -9.49
C CYS A 224 -6.62 -3.84 -8.11
N GLN A 225 -7.29 -4.42 -7.12
CA GLN A 225 -6.78 -4.52 -5.75
C GLN A 225 -5.65 -5.54 -5.60
N VAL A 226 -5.75 -6.68 -6.27
CA VAL A 226 -4.69 -7.70 -6.31
C VAL A 226 -3.48 -7.13 -7.03
N ALA A 227 -3.66 -6.55 -8.23
CA ALA A 227 -2.59 -5.92 -8.99
C ALA A 227 -1.87 -4.83 -8.19
N GLN A 228 -2.61 -4.00 -7.44
CA GLN A 228 -2.05 -2.95 -6.59
C GLN A 228 -0.99 -3.49 -5.61
N GLN A 229 -1.22 -4.67 -5.05
CA GLN A 229 -0.30 -5.27 -4.07
C GLN A 229 0.84 -6.04 -4.73
N PHE A 230 0.50 -6.82 -5.75
CA PHE A 230 1.45 -7.70 -6.44
C PHE A 230 2.46 -6.96 -7.34
N VAL A 231 2.30 -5.66 -7.59
CA VAL A 231 3.40 -4.84 -8.14
C VAL A 231 4.52 -4.58 -7.13
N GLY A 232 4.33 -4.90 -5.85
CA GLY A 232 5.38 -4.89 -4.84
C GLY A 232 5.53 -3.58 -4.07
N ILE A 233 4.51 -2.70 -4.06
CA ILE A 233 4.61 -1.41 -3.35
C ILE A 233 4.80 -1.57 -1.85
N ASN A 234 4.04 -2.46 -1.20
CA ASN A 234 4.11 -2.61 0.25
C ASN A 234 5.42 -3.25 0.68
N THR A 235 5.97 -4.15 -0.14
CA THR A 235 7.35 -4.60 -0.02
C THR A 235 8.34 -3.44 -0.04
N VAL A 236 8.23 -2.56 -1.04
CA VAL A 236 9.10 -1.38 -1.15
C VAL A 236 8.94 -0.47 0.07
N MET A 237 7.71 -0.26 0.56
CA MET A 237 7.45 0.58 1.72
C MET A 237 7.95 -0.03 3.03
N TYR A 238 7.64 -1.31 3.29
CA TYR A 238 8.03 -2.01 4.53
C TYR A 238 9.52 -2.30 4.59
N TYR A 239 10.18 -2.50 3.46
CA TYR A 239 11.58 -2.89 3.42
C TYR A 239 12.47 -1.83 2.78
N SER A 240 12.01 -0.58 2.59
CA SER A 240 12.79 0.49 1.92
C SER A 240 14.22 0.61 2.48
N PRO A 241 14.44 0.78 3.80
CA PRO A 241 15.80 0.86 4.33
C PRO A 241 16.63 -0.42 4.09
N THR A 242 15.98 -1.59 4.13
CA THR A 242 16.64 -2.87 3.81
C THR A 242 17.04 -2.94 2.35
N ILE A 243 16.20 -2.47 1.41
CA ILE A 243 16.52 -2.40 -0.02
C ILE A 243 17.69 -1.44 -0.26
N VAL A 244 17.76 -0.34 0.49
CA VAL A 244 18.92 0.57 0.45
C VAL A 244 20.19 -0.14 0.95
N GLN A 245 20.12 -0.95 2.00
CA GLN A 245 21.26 -1.78 2.44
C GLN A 245 21.67 -2.82 1.37
N LEU A 246 20.70 -3.48 0.72
CA LEU A 246 20.95 -4.40 -0.39
C LEU A 246 21.64 -3.70 -1.57
N ALA A 247 21.45 -2.39 -1.73
CA ALA A 247 22.10 -1.58 -2.77
C ALA A 247 23.55 -1.18 -2.42
N GLY A 248 24.05 -1.52 -1.23
CA GLY A 248 25.44 -1.30 -0.83
C GLY A 248 25.66 -0.11 0.11
N PHE A 249 24.62 0.30 0.86
CA PHE A 249 24.75 1.31 1.92
C PHE A 249 24.78 0.62 3.29
N ALA A 250 25.97 0.52 3.90
CA ALA A 250 26.17 -0.23 5.15
C ALA A 250 25.46 0.40 6.36
N SER A 251 25.51 1.73 6.51
CA SER A 251 25.05 2.38 7.74
C SER A 251 23.52 2.45 7.85
N ASN A 252 22.97 1.94 8.98
CA ASN A 252 21.55 2.00 9.32
C ASN A 252 21.02 3.44 9.25
N SER A 253 21.74 4.41 9.82
CA SER A 253 21.36 5.83 9.80
C SER A 253 21.27 6.40 8.39
N THR A 254 22.20 6.03 7.51
CA THR A 254 22.17 6.47 6.10
C THR A 254 21.01 5.82 5.33
N ALA A 255 20.77 4.52 5.54
CA ALA A 255 19.67 3.79 4.92
C ALA A 255 18.32 4.38 5.33
N LEU A 256 18.14 4.71 6.61
CA LEU A 256 16.96 5.39 7.13
C LEU A 256 16.78 6.77 6.51
N ALA A 257 17.83 7.59 6.49
CA ALA A 257 17.78 8.93 5.90
C ALA A 257 17.39 8.90 4.42
N LEU A 258 17.94 7.95 3.66
CA LEU A 258 17.61 7.76 2.25
C LEU A 258 16.18 7.22 2.06
N SER A 259 15.69 6.37 2.97
CA SER A 259 14.30 5.89 2.94
C SER A 259 13.28 7.01 3.20
N LEU A 260 13.62 8.05 3.98
CA LEU A 260 12.74 9.22 4.16
C LEU A 260 12.45 9.93 2.83
N ILE A 261 13.42 9.95 1.91
CA ILE A 261 13.21 10.48 0.56
C ILE A 261 12.13 9.67 -0.16
N THR A 262 12.21 8.33 -0.11
CA THR A 262 11.23 7.46 -0.75
C THR A 262 9.81 7.65 -0.20
N SER A 263 9.67 7.78 1.12
CA SER A 263 8.39 8.07 1.77
C SER A 263 7.86 9.46 1.42
N GLY A 264 8.73 10.48 1.36
CA GLY A 264 8.37 11.83 0.93
C GLY A 264 7.88 11.88 -0.53
N LEU A 265 8.55 11.15 -1.43
CA LEU A 265 8.12 11.01 -2.83
C LEU A 265 6.73 10.37 -2.94
N ASN A 266 6.41 9.39 -2.10
CA ASN A 266 5.09 8.78 -2.06
C ASN A 266 4.00 9.78 -1.63
N ALA A 267 4.29 10.60 -0.61
CA ALA A 267 3.38 11.65 -0.15
C ALA A 267 3.12 12.69 -1.25
N ILE A 268 4.19 13.17 -1.91
CA ILE A 268 4.08 14.12 -3.03
C ILE A 268 3.32 13.48 -4.20
N GLY A 269 3.63 12.23 -4.54
CA GLY A 269 2.94 11.48 -5.59
C GLY A 269 1.44 11.36 -5.34
N SER A 270 1.03 11.25 -4.08
CA SER A 270 -0.37 11.14 -3.68
C SER A 270 -1.12 12.46 -3.91
N ILE A 271 -0.47 13.60 -3.64
CA ILE A 271 -1.01 14.94 -3.94
C ILE A 271 -1.13 15.13 -5.46
N VAL A 272 -0.09 14.74 -6.21
CA VAL A 272 -0.09 14.78 -7.68
C VAL A 272 -1.21 13.91 -8.25
N SER A 273 -1.45 12.75 -7.65
CA SER A 273 -2.55 11.84 -8.02
C SER A 273 -3.91 12.53 -8.02
N MET A 274 -4.23 13.27 -6.95
CA MET A 274 -5.50 13.99 -6.82
C MET A 274 -5.73 14.97 -7.98
N TYR A 275 -4.67 15.57 -8.52
CA TYR A 275 -4.77 16.49 -9.66
C TYR A 275 -5.05 15.77 -10.99
N PHE A 276 -4.48 14.58 -11.19
CA PHE A 276 -4.53 13.88 -12.48
C PHE A 276 -5.73 12.93 -12.62
N VAL A 277 -6.22 12.38 -11.51
CA VAL A 277 -7.32 11.39 -11.46
C VAL A 277 -8.54 11.83 -12.28
N ASP A 278 -8.95 13.10 -12.18
CA ASP A 278 -10.12 13.60 -12.90
C ASP A 278 -9.83 14.07 -14.33
N ARG A 279 -8.56 14.35 -14.64
CA ARG A 279 -8.17 14.83 -15.97
C ARG A 279 -7.85 13.72 -16.95
N ALA A 280 -7.07 12.73 -16.56
CA ALA A 280 -6.50 11.76 -17.49
C ALA A 280 -7.40 10.55 -17.78
N GLY A 281 -8.38 10.25 -16.92
CA GLY A 281 -9.19 9.02 -17.00
C GLY A 281 -8.58 7.89 -16.17
N ARG A 282 -9.44 7.07 -15.54
CA ARG A 282 -9.02 6.07 -14.54
C ARG A 282 -8.23 4.96 -15.21
N ARG A 283 -8.75 4.41 -16.31
CA ARG A 283 -8.10 3.33 -17.06
C ARG A 283 -6.76 3.76 -17.64
N ARG A 284 -6.68 4.97 -18.20
CA ARG A 284 -5.43 5.49 -18.77
C ARG A 284 -4.34 5.66 -17.72
N LEU A 285 -4.69 6.17 -16.54
CA LEU A 285 -3.74 6.34 -15.44
C LEU A 285 -3.19 5.01 -14.92
N LEU A 286 -4.04 3.99 -14.76
CA LEU A 286 -3.60 2.64 -14.38
C LEU A 286 -2.56 2.08 -15.37
N LEU A 287 -2.86 2.14 -16.67
CA LEU A 287 -1.99 1.58 -17.71
C LEU A 287 -0.66 2.33 -17.81
N VAL A 288 -0.67 3.66 -17.77
CA VAL A 288 0.56 4.47 -17.81
C VAL A 288 1.42 4.23 -16.57
N SER A 289 0.79 4.15 -15.39
CA SER A 289 1.46 3.83 -14.13
C SER A 289 2.13 2.46 -14.16
N LEU A 290 1.42 1.42 -14.65
CA LEU A 290 1.98 0.07 -14.81
C LEU A 290 3.16 0.01 -15.77
N ILE A 291 3.13 0.78 -16.88
CA ILE A 291 4.28 0.87 -17.79
C ILE A 291 5.48 1.48 -17.06
N GLY A 292 5.29 2.58 -16.32
CA GLY A 292 6.34 3.20 -15.52
C GLY A 292 6.90 2.23 -14.47
N ILE A 293 6.03 1.50 -13.77
CA ILE A 293 6.40 0.45 -12.80
C ILE A 293 7.25 -0.64 -13.47
N MET A 294 6.82 -1.19 -14.61
CA MET A 294 7.55 -2.24 -15.32
C MET A 294 8.95 -1.79 -15.71
N VAL A 295 9.09 -0.57 -16.26
CA VAL A 295 10.39 0.01 -16.62
C VAL A 295 11.28 0.17 -15.39
N CYS A 296 10.74 0.68 -14.28
CA CYS A 296 11.52 0.87 -13.06
C CYS A 296 11.92 -0.45 -12.41
N LEU A 297 11.06 -1.47 -12.38
CA LEU A 297 11.36 -2.79 -11.84
C LEU A 297 12.42 -3.52 -12.68
N ALA A 298 12.34 -3.42 -14.02
CA ALA A 298 13.37 -3.95 -14.92
C ALA A 298 14.71 -3.23 -14.71
N CYS A 299 14.69 -1.91 -14.54
CA CYS A 299 15.88 -1.11 -14.22
C CYS A 299 16.50 -1.52 -12.88
N LEU A 300 15.70 -1.64 -11.82
CA LEU A 300 16.14 -2.11 -10.50
C LEU A 300 16.77 -3.50 -10.59
N SER A 301 16.13 -4.44 -11.31
CA SER A 301 16.68 -5.78 -11.53
C SER A 301 18.05 -5.72 -12.21
N GLY A 302 18.20 -4.94 -13.27
CA GLY A 302 19.47 -4.75 -13.97
C GLY A 302 20.55 -4.11 -13.09
N VAL A 303 20.19 -3.12 -12.26
CA VAL A 303 21.11 -2.47 -11.32
C VAL A 303 21.58 -3.45 -10.24
N PHE A 304 20.67 -4.22 -9.64
CA PHE A 304 21.04 -5.23 -8.63
C PHE A 304 21.87 -6.36 -9.24
N PHE A 305 21.62 -6.74 -10.50
CA PHE A 305 22.44 -7.71 -11.22
C PHE A 305 23.86 -7.17 -11.47
N ALA A 306 23.97 -5.91 -11.90
CA ALA A 306 25.26 -5.24 -12.07
C ALA A 306 26.02 -5.12 -10.73
N ALA A 307 25.33 -4.73 -9.66
CA ALA A 307 25.89 -4.66 -8.31
C ALA A 307 26.39 -6.02 -7.81
N ALA A 308 25.66 -7.11 -8.09
CA ALA A 308 26.08 -8.43 -7.67
C ALA A 308 27.31 -8.93 -8.47
N THR A 309 27.31 -8.74 -9.78
CA THR A 309 28.38 -9.20 -10.68
C THR A 309 29.69 -8.44 -10.51
N HIS A 310 29.63 -7.14 -10.22
CA HIS A 310 30.77 -6.25 -9.99
C HIS A 310 31.10 -6.06 -8.50
N SER A 311 30.59 -6.92 -7.62
CA SER A 311 30.94 -6.90 -6.20
C SER A 311 32.44 -7.19 -5.99
N PRO A 312 33.08 -6.57 -4.98
CA PRO A 312 34.51 -6.74 -4.74
C PRO A 312 34.85 -8.20 -4.43
N ALA A 313 36.08 -8.59 -4.75
CA ALA A 313 36.59 -9.91 -4.43
C ALA A 313 36.84 -10.06 -2.92
N VAL A 314 36.84 -11.30 -2.43
CA VAL A 314 37.38 -11.63 -1.11
C VAL A 314 38.89 -11.83 -1.24
N GLY A 315 39.67 -11.17 -0.39
CA GLY A 315 41.13 -11.28 -0.33
C GLY A 315 41.59 -11.94 0.97
N GLU A 316 42.48 -12.92 0.89
CA GLU A 316 43.01 -13.61 2.07
C GLU A 316 43.87 -12.70 2.95
N GLU A 317 44.63 -11.78 2.35
CA GLU A 317 45.48 -10.85 3.10
C GLU A 317 44.66 -9.91 3.99
N GLU A 318 43.47 -9.52 3.55
CA GLU A 318 42.56 -8.67 4.33
C GLU A 318 41.90 -9.42 5.48
N ALA A 319 41.85 -10.76 5.42
CA ALA A 319 41.31 -11.59 6.50
C ALA A 319 42.35 -11.89 7.59
N ARG A 320 43.66 -11.79 7.30
CA ARG A 320 44.76 -12.07 8.25
C ARG A 320 44.67 -11.31 9.58
N PRO A 321 44.33 -10.00 9.61
CA PRO A 321 44.19 -9.25 10.87
C PRO A 321 43.13 -9.84 11.81
N PHE A 322 42.14 -10.56 11.26
CA PHE A 322 41.02 -11.15 12.00
C PHE A 322 41.27 -12.62 12.38
N GLY A 323 42.46 -13.17 12.13
CA GLY A 323 42.85 -14.51 12.58
C GLY A 323 41.87 -15.61 12.14
N ASN A 324 41.35 -16.37 13.10
CA ASN A 324 40.47 -17.52 12.86
C ASN A 324 38.98 -17.16 12.69
N PHE A 325 38.61 -15.87 12.62
CA PHE A 325 37.21 -15.44 12.46
C PHE A 325 36.73 -15.44 11.00
N THR A 326 37.34 -16.25 10.13
CA THR A 326 36.91 -16.43 8.74
C THR A 326 35.59 -17.21 8.67
N CYS A 327 34.75 -16.86 7.69
CA CYS A 327 33.48 -17.57 7.44
C CYS A 327 33.71 -19.10 7.25
N PRO A 328 32.97 -19.99 7.94
CA PRO A 328 33.21 -21.44 7.89
C PRO A 328 33.10 -22.07 6.49
N ASP A 329 32.25 -21.49 5.64
CA ASP A 329 32.02 -21.97 4.28
C ASP A 329 33.04 -21.46 3.26
N LEU A 330 33.92 -20.53 3.67
CA LEU A 330 34.99 -20.03 2.84
C LEU A 330 36.01 -21.16 2.61
N LYS A 331 36.10 -21.64 1.37
CA LYS A 331 37.07 -22.66 0.94
C LYS A 331 38.18 -22.04 0.10
N PRO A 332 39.24 -21.48 0.73
CA PRO A 332 40.32 -20.81 0.01
C PRO A 332 41.04 -21.73 -0.99
N ASP A 333 41.22 -23.01 -0.63
CA ASP A 333 41.93 -24.00 -1.46
C ASP A 333 41.14 -24.55 -2.66
N SER A 334 39.88 -24.13 -2.85
CA SER A 334 39.02 -24.66 -3.92
C SER A 334 39.32 -24.10 -5.32
N GLY A 335 40.22 -23.11 -5.43
CA GLY A 335 40.54 -22.41 -6.68
C GLY A 335 39.41 -21.49 -7.18
N VAL A 336 38.29 -21.40 -6.45
CA VAL A 336 37.16 -20.51 -6.76
C VAL A 336 37.39 -19.15 -6.10
N ARG A 337 37.42 -18.08 -6.90
CA ARG A 337 37.56 -16.72 -6.39
C ARG A 337 36.22 -16.20 -5.89
N TRP A 338 36.05 -16.16 -4.57
CA TRP A 338 34.84 -15.63 -3.93
C TRP A 338 34.73 -14.11 -4.09
N LYS A 339 33.50 -13.63 -4.27
CA LYS A 339 33.14 -12.21 -4.19
C LYS A 339 32.39 -11.93 -2.89
N CYS A 340 32.25 -10.65 -2.56
CA CYS A 340 31.46 -10.20 -1.42
C CYS A 340 30.05 -10.80 -1.42
N MET A 341 29.39 -10.87 -2.59
CA MET A 341 28.03 -11.43 -2.68
C MET A 341 27.99 -12.92 -2.38
N ASP A 342 29.06 -13.67 -2.66
CA ASP A 342 29.16 -15.08 -2.32
C ASP A 342 29.36 -15.24 -0.81
N CYS A 343 30.16 -14.36 -0.19
CA CYS A 343 30.37 -14.32 1.25
C CYS A 343 29.08 -14.09 2.05
N VAL A 344 28.35 -13.01 1.74
CA VAL A 344 27.13 -12.63 2.47
C VAL A 344 25.94 -13.58 2.21
N LYS A 345 26.03 -14.43 1.18
CA LYS A 345 25.01 -15.43 0.85
C LYS A 345 25.34 -16.85 1.30
N ALA A 346 26.59 -17.12 1.70
CA ALA A 346 27.02 -18.47 2.05
C ALA A 346 26.23 -19.01 3.25
N THR A 347 26.23 -18.25 4.36
CA THR A 347 25.35 -18.50 5.50
C THR A 347 24.90 -17.17 6.10
N ALA A 348 23.80 -17.22 6.85
CA ALA A 348 23.34 -16.10 7.68
C ALA A 348 24.34 -15.71 8.79
N GLU A 349 25.42 -16.48 8.98
CA GLU A 349 26.47 -16.23 9.98
C GLU A 349 27.74 -15.62 9.37
N CYS A 350 27.71 -15.13 8.12
CA CYS A 350 28.86 -14.51 7.49
C CYS A 350 28.58 -13.05 7.08
N GLY A 351 29.63 -12.23 7.16
CA GLY A 351 29.60 -10.83 6.77
C GLY A 351 30.91 -10.42 6.10
N PHE A 352 30.85 -9.29 5.39
CA PHE A 352 31.94 -8.77 4.60
C PHE A 352 32.47 -7.47 5.21
N CYS A 353 33.75 -7.47 5.59
CA CYS A 353 34.47 -6.29 6.03
C CYS A 353 35.20 -5.67 4.83
N ALA A 354 34.78 -4.47 4.43
CA ALA A 354 35.36 -3.79 3.27
C ALA A 354 36.79 -3.29 3.55
N HIS A 355 37.54 -3.00 2.49
CA HIS A 355 38.88 -2.43 2.61
C HIS A 355 38.83 -0.99 3.16
N ALA A 356 39.78 -0.63 4.05
CA ALA A 356 39.79 0.64 4.78
C ALA A 356 39.88 1.89 3.89
N GLY A 357 40.71 1.86 2.84
CA GLY A 357 40.85 2.98 1.91
C GLY A 357 39.73 3.12 0.86
N ASN A 358 39.43 2.04 0.13
CA ASN A 358 38.40 2.04 -0.91
C ASN A 358 37.56 0.78 -0.83
N LYS A 359 36.27 0.93 -0.51
CA LYS A 359 35.31 -0.15 -0.34
C LYS A 359 35.09 -1.06 -1.55
N LEU A 360 35.55 -0.67 -2.74
CA LEU A 360 35.47 -1.48 -3.97
C LEU A 360 36.69 -2.40 -4.19
N LEU A 361 37.73 -2.24 -3.36
CA LEU A 361 38.88 -3.14 -3.37
C LEU A 361 38.54 -4.44 -2.64
N PRO A 362 39.37 -5.50 -2.82
CA PRO A 362 39.15 -6.76 -2.13
C PRO A 362 39.05 -6.57 -0.62
N GLY A 363 38.10 -7.25 0.03
CA GLY A 363 37.87 -7.19 1.47
C GLY A 363 37.88 -8.58 2.11
N ALA A 364 37.55 -8.64 3.41
CA ALA A 364 37.57 -9.87 4.19
C ALA A 364 36.18 -10.47 4.36
N CYS A 365 36.06 -11.79 4.23
CA CYS A 365 34.85 -12.55 4.54
C CYS A 365 34.97 -13.19 5.92
N LEU A 366 34.17 -12.73 6.87
CA LEU A 366 34.31 -13.05 8.29
C LEU A 366 33.00 -13.56 8.88
N VAL A 367 33.07 -14.17 10.06
CA VAL A 367 31.88 -14.54 10.84
C VAL A 367 31.12 -13.28 11.26
N SER A 368 29.80 -13.30 11.10
CA SER A 368 28.88 -12.24 11.52
C SER A 368 28.63 -12.31 13.01
N ASP A 369 29.60 -11.79 13.77
CA ASP A 369 29.55 -11.61 15.21
C ASP A 369 29.75 -10.13 15.58
N PRO A 370 29.05 -9.60 16.61
CA PRO A 370 29.22 -8.22 17.05
C PRO A 370 30.68 -7.84 17.34
N THR A 371 31.48 -8.74 17.90
CA THR A 371 32.89 -8.46 18.22
C THR A 371 33.73 -8.25 16.97
N VAL A 372 33.50 -9.05 15.93
CA VAL A 372 34.19 -8.96 14.64
C VAL A 372 33.75 -7.72 13.87
N ARG A 373 32.44 -7.41 13.90
CA ARG A 373 31.89 -6.18 13.32
C ARG A 373 32.52 -4.95 13.97
N ASP A 374 32.60 -4.91 15.30
CA ASP A 374 33.15 -3.77 16.02
C ASP A 374 34.66 -3.63 15.79
N ALA A 375 35.39 -4.75 15.65
CA ALA A 375 36.80 -4.75 15.22
C ALA A 375 36.97 -4.20 13.80
N CYS A 376 36.12 -4.60 12.85
CA CYS A 376 36.11 -4.04 11.48
C CYS A 376 35.91 -2.51 11.51
N HIS A 377 34.96 -2.03 12.32
CA HIS A 377 34.73 -0.59 12.48
C HIS A 377 35.88 0.14 13.17
N ALA A 378 36.56 -0.49 14.13
CA ALA A 378 37.74 0.09 14.79
C ALA A 378 38.89 0.36 13.80
N ASP A 379 39.02 -0.47 12.76
CA ASP A 379 39.96 -0.29 11.66
C ASP A 379 39.51 0.75 10.62
N GLY A 380 38.41 1.45 10.86
CA GLY A 380 37.83 2.42 9.92
C GLY A 380 37.17 1.77 8.69
N ARG A 381 36.86 0.47 8.75
CA ARG A 381 36.26 -0.29 7.65
C ARG A 381 34.73 -0.35 7.77
N GLU A 382 34.07 -0.43 6.63
CA GLU A 382 32.61 -0.62 6.56
C GLU A 382 32.23 -2.10 6.60
N TRP A 383 31.21 -2.44 7.37
CA TRP A 383 30.71 -3.80 7.55
C TRP A 383 29.41 -4.02 6.77
N TYR A 384 29.34 -5.15 6.05
CA TYR A 384 28.26 -5.48 5.14
C TYR A 384 27.70 -6.88 5.43
N THR A 385 26.39 -6.99 5.65
CA THR A 385 25.73 -8.29 5.95
C THR A 385 24.73 -8.74 4.90
N ARG A 386 24.13 -7.81 4.12
CA ARG A 386 23.05 -8.14 3.17
C ARG A 386 23.29 -7.67 1.75
N GLY A 387 24.03 -6.60 1.58
CA GLY A 387 24.44 -6.07 0.29
C GLY A 387 25.95 -5.91 0.26
N CYS A 388 26.48 -5.64 -0.92
CA CYS A 388 27.90 -5.39 -1.12
C CYS A 388 28.14 -3.96 -1.60
N PRO A 389 29.30 -3.37 -1.28
CA PRO A 389 29.64 -2.04 -1.78
C PRO A 389 29.61 -2.03 -3.31
N SER A 390 28.91 -1.04 -3.86
CA SER A 390 28.67 -0.93 -5.29
C SER A 390 28.56 0.52 -5.71
N ASN A 391 29.12 0.86 -6.88
CA ASN A 391 28.93 2.18 -7.51
C ASN A 391 27.51 2.36 -8.05
N PHE A 392 26.78 1.27 -8.25
CA PHE A 392 25.44 1.30 -8.82
C PHE A 392 24.34 1.56 -7.77
N GLY A 393 24.69 1.62 -6.48
CA GLY A 393 23.72 1.82 -5.40
C GLY A 393 22.87 3.09 -5.55
N TRP A 394 23.46 4.19 -6.02
CA TRP A 394 22.72 5.43 -6.28
C TRP A 394 21.71 5.32 -7.43
N LEU A 395 22.02 4.52 -8.46
CA LEU A 395 21.07 4.24 -9.54
C LEU A 395 19.88 3.43 -9.03
N ALA A 396 20.10 2.52 -8.08
CA ALA A 396 19.01 1.78 -7.44
C ALA A 396 18.07 2.73 -6.69
N LEU A 397 18.61 3.71 -5.97
CA LEU A 397 17.79 4.72 -5.26
C LEU A 397 16.98 5.60 -6.21
N ILE A 398 17.58 6.06 -7.31
CA ILE A 398 16.88 6.85 -8.33
C ILE A 398 15.76 6.02 -8.97
N ALA A 399 16.03 4.77 -9.32
CA ALA A 399 15.03 3.87 -9.88
C ALA A 399 13.91 3.54 -8.87
N LEU A 400 14.24 3.40 -7.57
CA LEU A 400 13.27 3.21 -6.50
C LEU A 400 12.37 4.45 -6.31
N GLY A 401 12.95 5.65 -6.35
CA GLY A 401 12.19 6.89 -6.31
C GLY A 401 11.27 7.06 -7.53
N ALA A 402 11.78 6.76 -8.73
CA ALA A 402 11.00 6.78 -9.96
C ALA A 402 9.86 5.75 -9.97
N TYR A 403 10.09 4.56 -9.39
CA TYR A 403 9.07 3.54 -9.17
C TYR A 403 7.91 4.09 -8.31
N ILE A 404 8.23 4.73 -7.17
CA ILE A 404 7.22 5.29 -6.25
C ILE A 404 6.40 6.40 -6.93
N ILE A 405 7.07 7.31 -7.64
CA ILE A 405 6.40 8.38 -8.39
C ILE A 405 5.51 7.81 -9.49
N SER A 406 5.92 6.73 -10.15
CA SER A 406 5.13 6.06 -11.19
C SER A 406 3.93 5.33 -10.61
N TYR A 407 4.06 4.76 -9.41
CA TYR A 407 3.00 4.02 -8.73
C TYR A 407 1.87 4.93 -8.23
N SER A 408 2.21 6.04 -7.57
CA SER A 408 1.27 6.84 -6.79
C SER A 408 0.06 7.40 -7.58
N PRO A 409 0.21 8.05 -8.76
CA PRO A 409 -0.91 8.64 -9.49
C PRO A 409 -1.85 7.64 -10.17
N GLY A 410 -1.41 6.41 -10.40
CA GLY A 410 -2.22 5.36 -11.05
C GLY A 410 -2.54 4.23 -10.08
N MET A 411 -1.64 3.27 -9.94
CA MET A 411 -1.87 2.10 -9.08
C MET A 411 -2.11 2.43 -7.60
N GLY A 412 -1.64 3.59 -7.11
CA GLY A 412 -1.90 4.03 -5.73
C GLY A 412 -3.38 4.33 -5.45
N THR A 413 -3.99 5.25 -6.21
CA THR A 413 -5.33 5.78 -5.89
C THR A 413 -6.44 5.17 -6.72
N VAL A 414 -6.17 4.87 -8.00
CA VAL A 414 -7.23 4.51 -8.95
C VAL A 414 -7.93 3.18 -8.61
N PRO A 415 -7.25 2.13 -8.10
CA PRO A 415 -7.94 0.90 -7.68
C PRO A 415 -9.06 1.12 -6.65
N TRP A 416 -8.83 2.03 -5.70
CA TRP A 416 -9.83 2.40 -4.69
C TRP A 416 -10.99 3.19 -5.30
N ILE A 417 -10.68 4.11 -6.21
CA ILE A 417 -11.70 4.91 -6.94
C ILE A 417 -12.59 4.01 -7.78
N ILE A 418 -12.02 3.11 -8.58
CA ILE A 418 -12.79 2.18 -9.41
C ILE A 418 -13.70 1.30 -8.54
N ASN A 419 -13.21 0.81 -7.40
CA ASN A 419 -14.04 0.01 -6.48
C ASN A 419 -15.19 0.82 -5.85
N SER A 420 -15.10 2.15 -5.83
CA SER A 420 -16.21 3.01 -5.39
C SER A 420 -17.21 3.34 -6.52
N GLU A 421 -16.74 3.35 -7.78
CA GLU A 421 -17.51 3.77 -8.96
C GLU A 421 -18.18 2.61 -9.73
N ILE A 422 -17.60 1.39 -9.70
CA ILE A 422 -17.98 0.30 -10.62
C ILE A 422 -19.21 -0.51 -10.17
N TYR A 423 -19.59 -0.42 -8.89
CA TYR A 423 -20.66 -1.22 -8.31
C TYR A 423 -22.00 -0.49 -8.27
N PRO A 424 -23.11 -1.20 -8.57
CA PRO A 424 -24.46 -0.76 -8.23
C PRO A 424 -24.56 -0.36 -6.76
N LEU A 425 -25.33 0.70 -6.47
CA LEU A 425 -25.51 1.22 -5.10
C LEU A 425 -25.89 0.09 -4.11
N ARG A 426 -26.88 -0.73 -4.48
CA ARG A 426 -27.38 -1.90 -3.73
C ARG A 426 -26.34 -2.94 -3.30
N PHE A 427 -25.22 -3.09 -4.03
CA PHE A 427 -24.20 -4.12 -3.76
C PHE A 427 -22.82 -3.54 -3.43
N ARG A 428 -22.67 -2.20 -3.42
CA ARG A 428 -21.38 -1.52 -3.26
C ARG A 428 -20.67 -1.88 -1.97
N GLY A 429 -21.37 -1.89 -0.84
CA GLY A 429 -20.78 -2.23 0.45
C GLY A 429 -20.17 -3.64 0.46
N ILE A 430 -20.90 -4.64 -0.05
CA ILE A 430 -20.45 -6.04 -0.10
C ILE A 430 -19.28 -6.19 -1.08
N CYS A 431 -19.41 -5.65 -2.30
CA CYS A 431 -18.38 -5.79 -3.33
C CYS A 431 -17.10 -5.02 -2.99
N GLY A 432 -17.24 -3.81 -2.44
CA GLY A 432 -16.14 -3.02 -1.92
C GLY A 432 -15.43 -3.72 -0.75
N GLY A 433 -16.18 -4.33 0.17
CA GLY A 433 -15.63 -5.16 1.25
C GLY A 433 -14.84 -6.37 0.74
N LEU A 434 -15.38 -7.12 -0.23
CA LEU A 434 -14.67 -8.24 -0.85
C LEU A 434 -13.38 -7.81 -1.56
N ALA A 435 -13.43 -6.69 -2.29
CA ALA A 435 -12.25 -6.15 -2.96
C ALA A 435 -11.20 -5.66 -1.94
N ALA A 436 -11.61 -5.06 -0.82
CA ALA A 436 -10.71 -4.70 0.27
C ALA A 436 -10.07 -5.93 0.94
N VAL A 437 -10.84 -6.99 1.20
CA VAL A 437 -10.27 -8.26 1.71
C VAL A 437 -9.26 -8.84 0.73
N ALA A 438 -9.55 -8.84 -0.57
CA ALA A 438 -8.61 -9.28 -1.60
C ALA A 438 -7.32 -8.43 -1.60
N ASN A 439 -7.43 -7.11 -1.38
CA ASN A 439 -6.28 -6.22 -1.20
C ASN A 439 -5.44 -6.66 0.01
N TRP A 440 -6.05 -6.80 1.19
CA TRP A 440 -5.32 -7.13 2.41
C TRP A 440 -4.69 -8.52 2.37
N VAL A 441 -5.37 -9.52 1.81
CA VAL A 441 -4.81 -10.86 1.59
C VAL A 441 -3.62 -10.81 0.64
N SER A 442 -3.73 -10.05 -0.45
CA SER A 442 -2.61 -9.88 -1.40
C SER A 442 -1.42 -9.18 -0.75
N ASN A 443 -1.69 -8.16 0.09
CA ASN A 443 -0.67 -7.48 0.89
C ASN A 443 0.03 -8.46 1.86
N LEU A 444 -0.74 -9.30 2.56
CA LEU A 444 -0.21 -10.31 3.47
C LEU A 444 0.74 -11.26 2.74
N ILE A 445 0.34 -11.77 1.57
CA ILE A 445 1.18 -12.68 0.76
C ILE A 445 2.49 -12.00 0.36
N VAL A 446 2.42 -10.79 -0.19
CA VAL A 446 3.61 -10.08 -0.71
C VAL A 446 4.55 -9.65 0.43
N SER A 447 4.00 -9.21 1.57
CA SER A 447 4.79 -8.84 2.75
C SER A 447 5.46 -10.02 3.45
N GLN A 448 4.85 -11.21 3.38
CA GLN A 448 5.38 -12.45 3.95
C GLN A 448 6.42 -13.17 3.10
N THR A 449 6.56 -12.83 1.82
CA THR A 449 7.37 -13.62 0.88
C THR A 449 8.57 -12.87 0.32
N PHE A 450 8.64 -11.54 0.47
CA PHE A 450 9.68 -10.76 -0.17
C PHE A 450 11.11 -11.09 0.23
N LEU A 451 11.45 -11.04 1.52
CA LEU A 451 12.79 -11.31 2.00
C LEU A 451 13.17 -12.77 1.71
N SER A 452 12.26 -13.70 1.93
CA SER A 452 12.42 -15.11 1.57
C SER A 452 12.73 -15.30 0.08
N LEU A 453 12.04 -14.57 -0.81
CA LEU A 453 12.32 -14.57 -2.25
C LEU A 453 13.70 -13.96 -2.56
N THR A 454 14.08 -12.85 -1.91
CA THR A 454 15.40 -12.24 -2.12
C THR A 454 16.55 -13.11 -1.62
N GLU A 455 16.33 -13.90 -0.57
CA GLU A 455 17.31 -14.86 -0.05
C GLU A 455 17.43 -16.07 -1.00
N ALA A 456 16.30 -16.66 -1.41
CA ALA A 456 16.28 -17.86 -2.25
C ALA A 456 16.70 -17.62 -3.71
N LEU A 457 16.23 -16.54 -4.33
CA LEU A 457 16.49 -16.23 -5.74
C LEU A 457 17.61 -15.20 -5.90
N GLY A 458 17.80 -14.31 -4.92
CA GLY A 458 18.60 -13.10 -5.05
C GLY A 458 17.76 -11.86 -5.36
N THR A 459 18.28 -10.68 -5.01
CA THR A 459 17.57 -9.40 -5.17
C THR A 459 17.17 -9.10 -6.62
N ALA A 460 18.10 -9.27 -7.57
CA ALA A 460 17.85 -8.98 -8.99
C ALA A 460 16.71 -9.82 -9.61
N PRO A 461 16.69 -11.16 -9.52
CA PRO A 461 15.59 -11.95 -10.06
C PRO A 461 14.28 -11.75 -9.30
N THR A 462 14.30 -11.39 -8.01
CA THR A 462 13.07 -11.04 -7.28
C THR A 462 12.39 -9.79 -7.86
N PHE A 463 13.15 -8.73 -8.17
CA PHE A 463 12.57 -7.56 -8.87
C PHE A 463 12.11 -7.88 -10.29
N LEU A 464 12.79 -8.80 -10.98
CA LEU A 464 12.35 -9.28 -12.30
C LEU A 464 11.04 -10.08 -12.21
N LEU A 465 10.85 -10.88 -11.15
CA LEU A 465 9.61 -11.59 -10.88
C LEU A 465 8.45 -10.60 -10.69
N TYR A 466 8.64 -9.55 -9.88
CA TYR A 466 7.62 -8.49 -9.73
C TYR A 466 7.35 -7.75 -11.05
N CYS A 467 8.36 -7.56 -11.90
CA CYS A 467 8.18 -7.02 -13.24
C CYS A 467 7.29 -7.95 -14.09
N GLY A 468 7.55 -9.26 -14.08
CA GLY A 468 6.73 -10.26 -14.79
C GLY A 468 5.28 -10.29 -14.30
N VAL A 469 5.08 -10.25 -12.98
CA VAL A 469 3.74 -10.16 -12.38
C VAL A 469 3.04 -8.85 -12.77
N SER A 470 3.79 -7.75 -12.87
CA SER A 470 3.26 -6.46 -13.34
C SER A 470 2.83 -6.49 -14.82
N VAL A 471 3.53 -7.25 -15.68
CA VAL A 471 3.10 -7.50 -17.08
C VAL A 471 1.78 -8.25 -17.11
N VAL A 472 1.63 -9.28 -16.29
CA VAL A 472 0.37 -10.05 -16.18
C VAL A 472 -0.76 -9.14 -15.68
N ALA A 473 -0.50 -8.33 -14.64
CA ALA A 473 -1.45 -7.33 -14.14
C ALA A 473 -1.84 -6.31 -15.22
N PHE A 474 -0.90 -5.84 -16.03
CA PHE A 474 -1.17 -4.95 -17.16
C PHE A 474 -2.13 -5.57 -18.17
N VAL A 475 -1.91 -6.84 -18.55
CA VAL A 475 -2.79 -7.57 -19.48
C VAL A 475 -4.21 -7.69 -18.90
N PHE A 476 -4.34 -8.11 -17.65
CA PHE A 476 -5.67 -8.25 -17.02
C PHE A 476 -6.39 -6.91 -16.87
N ILE A 477 -5.70 -5.87 -16.43
CA ILE A 477 -6.27 -4.52 -16.32
C ILE A 477 -6.69 -4.00 -17.69
N PHE A 478 -5.86 -4.21 -18.72
CA PHE A 478 -6.20 -3.83 -20.09
C PHE A 478 -7.46 -4.56 -20.61
N LEU A 479 -7.60 -5.85 -20.33
CA LEU A 479 -8.71 -6.65 -20.85
C LEU A 479 -10.01 -6.51 -20.06
N LEU A 480 -9.95 -6.26 -18.74
CA LEU A 480 -11.10 -6.42 -17.84
C LEU A 480 -11.55 -5.12 -17.16
N VAL A 481 -10.71 -4.08 -17.09
CA VAL A 481 -11.05 -2.84 -16.38
C VAL A 481 -11.58 -1.78 -17.36
N PRO A 482 -12.86 -1.38 -17.25
CA PRO A 482 -13.44 -0.36 -18.13
C PRO A 482 -13.02 1.06 -17.74
N GLU A 483 -13.25 2.02 -18.63
CA GLU A 483 -13.16 3.44 -18.26
C GLU A 483 -14.46 3.87 -17.55
N THR A 484 -14.32 4.45 -16.35
CA THR A 484 -15.44 4.93 -15.52
C THR A 484 -15.55 6.46 -15.51
N LYS A 485 -14.54 7.18 -16.04
CA LYS A 485 -14.50 8.64 -15.98
C LYS A 485 -15.76 9.29 -16.56
N GLY A 486 -16.43 10.09 -15.74
CA GLY A 486 -17.55 10.94 -16.13
C GLY A 486 -18.85 10.18 -16.41
N LEU A 487 -18.93 8.91 -16.02
CA LEU A 487 -20.16 8.13 -16.11
C LEU A 487 -20.91 8.17 -14.78
N GLN A 488 -22.22 8.34 -14.85
CA GLN A 488 -23.11 8.12 -13.70
C GLN A 488 -23.27 6.62 -13.41
N PHE A 489 -23.70 6.27 -12.20
CA PHE A 489 -23.79 4.87 -11.76
C PHE A 489 -24.68 4.02 -12.68
N GLU A 490 -25.82 4.54 -13.12
CA GLU A 490 -26.76 3.85 -14.02
C GLU A 490 -26.13 3.60 -15.40
N GLN A 491 -25.26 4.50 -15.86
CA GLN A 491 -24.54 4.36 -17.13
C GLN A 491 -23.45 3.29 -17.04
N VAL A 492 -22.77 3.19 -15.89
CA VAL A 492 -21.81 2.12 -15.61
C VAL A 492 -22.53 0.76 -15.59
N GLU A 493 -23.70 0.66 -14.96
CA GLU A 493 -24.51 -0.56 -14.95
C GLU A 493 -24.91 -0.98 -16.37
N LYS A 494 -25.47 -0.07 -17.18
CA LYS A 494 -25.85 -0.34 -18.58
C LYS A 494 -24.66 -0.76 -19.44
N MET A 495 -23.49 -0.14 -19.22
CA MET A 495 -22.26 -0.52 -19.91
C MET A 495 -21.88 -1.98 -19.58
N LEU A 496 -21.91 -2.35 -18.30
CA LEU A 496 -21.57 -3.69 -17.83
C LEU A 496 -22.62 -4.74 -18.20
N GLU A 497 -23.88 -4.36 -18.43
CA GLU A 497 -24.96 -5.26 -18.83
C GLU A 497 -24.89 -5.65 -20.32
N SER A 498 -24.29 -4.81 -21.16
CA SER A 498 -24.23 -5.01 -22.62
C SER A 498 -23.71 -6.40 -23.03
N LYS A 499 -24.42 -7.06 -23.97
CA LYS A 499 -24.04 -8.37 -24.53
C LYS A 499 -22.70 -8.32 -25.28
N ASN A 500 -22.35 -7.17 -25.87
CA ASN A 500 -21.09 -6.94 -26.60
C ASN A 500 -20.03 -6.21 -25.76
N TYR A 501 -20.12 -6.29 -24.43
CA TYR A 501 -19.18 -5.64 -23.52
C TYR A 501 -17.73 -6.04 -23.81
N ARG A 502 -16.89 -5.02 -24.02
CA ARG A 502 -15.43 -5.12 -24.08
C ARG A 502 -14.85 -3.97 -23.29
N ALA A 503 -14.11 -4.26 -22.22
CA ALA A 503 -13.59 -3.23 -21.32
C ALA A 503 -12.70 -2.20 -22.04
N TRP A 504 -12.01 -2.61 -23.11
CA TRP A 504 -11.09 -1.77 -23.89
C TRP A 504 -11.72 -0.93 -24.99
N LYS A 505 -13.00 -1.13 -25.31
CA LYS A 505 -13.69 -0.26 -26.27
C LYS A 505 -14.15 1.01 -25.55
N LYS A 506 -13.84 2.19 -26.11
CA LYS A 506 -14.42 3.46 -25.67
C LYS A 506 -15.94 3.32 -25.71
N SER A 507 -16.61 3.58 -24.59
CA SER A 507 -18.07 3.61 -24.55
C SER A 507 -18.56 4.72 -25.49
N SER A 508 -19.45 4.37 -26.42
CA SER A 508 -20.11 5.33 -27.32
C SER A 508 -21.21 6.13 -26.61
N ALA A 509 -21.42 5.91 -25.31
CA ALA A 509 -22.39 6.66 -24.51
C ALA A 509 -21.91 8.11 -24.41
N LYS A 510 -22.57 9.01 -25.16
CA LYS A 510 -22.42 10.45 -24.97
C LYS A 510 -22.90 10.77 -23.54
N PRO A 511 -22.13 11.50 -22.72
CA PRO A 511 -22.64 11.99 -21.44
C PRO A 511 -23.90 12.83 -21.71
N GLN A 512 -25.01 12.49 -21.05
CA GLN A 512 -26.24 13.28 -21.11
C GLN A 512 -25.97 14.60 -20.38
N THR A 513 -26.08 15.69 -21.13
CA THR A 513 -26.15 17.06 -20.63
C THR A 513 -27.43 17.20 -19.82
N LEU A 514 -27.30 17.45 -18.51
CA LEU A 514 -28.37 18.04 -17.68
C LEU A 514 -28.09 19.52 -17.53
#